data_AF-A0A0B5H9L3-F1
#
_entry.id   AF-A0A0B5H9L3-F1
#
_cell.length_a   1.000
_cell.length_b   1.000
_cell.length_c   1.000
_cell.angle_alpha   90.00
_cell.angle_beta   90.00
_cell.angle_gamma   90.00
#
_symmetry.space_group_name_H-M   'P 1'
#
loop_
_entity.id
_entity.type
_entity.pdbx_description
1 polymer ?
#
loop_
_entity_poly.entity_id
_entity_poly.type
_entity_poly.pdbx_seq_one_letter_code
_entity_poly.pdbx_strand_id
1 'polypeptide(L)'
;LSGMEFSNAYGIAPAFASVTKTAFYRWATFYYEDGREIPGAGSARGRSVIAQTLLSEPVYACLDQAPESLRADLRASQPNFFLPFDRVGIDPLTQRFPVTLRLEGTVRGTGGIRIAAQDCKSSVPGLYAAGDAATRELICGGFTGGGSHNAAWAISSGNWAGQGAAQYAKGKGAPASSRNPRGAGRAALPASGGTRVLDSESVIRGVQAEVFPYDRNLFRTTRGLNDSLGRLHGLWQELQT
;
A
#
# COMPACT_ATOMS: atom_id res chain seq x y z
N LEU A 1 11.04 -10.16 -8.05
CA LEU A 1 10.41 -9.45 -6.91
C LEU A 1 10.68 -10.26 -5.64
N SER A 2 10.42 -9.70 -4.47
CA SER A 2 10.52 -10.36 -3.15
C SER A 2 9.45 -9.78 -2.22
N GLY A 3 8.86 -10.59 -1.35
CA GLY A 3 7.94 -10.16 -0.28
C GLY A 3 6.61 -9.54 -0.74
N MET A 4 6.19 -9.77 -1.98
CA MET A 4 4.96 -9.15 -2.53
C MET A 4 3.69 -9.61 -1.80
N GLU A 5 3.73 -10.77 -1.16
CA GLU A 5 2.66 -11.27 -0.29
C GLU A 5 2.43 -10.39 0.94
N PHE A 6 3.44 -9.63 1.38
CA PHE A 6 3.36 -8.69 2.53
C PHE A 6 2.83 -7.30 2.12
N SER A 7 2.19 -7.19 0.95
CA SER A 7 1.59 -5.94 0.44
C SER A 7 0.07 -5.84 0.67
N ASN A 8 -0.47 -6.53 1.67
CA ASN A 8 -1.88 -6.46 2.07
C ASN A 8 -2.12 -5.61 3.32
N ALA A 9 -1.37 -4.53 3.47
CA ALA A 9 -1.62 -3.58 4.56
C ALA A 9 -2.89 -2.77 4.26
N TYR A 10 -3.82 -2.74 5.21
CA TYR A 10 -5.01 -1.91 5.15
C TYR A 10 -5.02 -0.87 6.26
N GLY A 11 -5.11 0.39 5.88
CA GLY A 11 -5.16 1.54 6.79
C GLY A 11 -6.60 1.93 7.12
N ILE A 12 -6.89 2.20 8.39
CA ILE A 12 -8.18 2.77 8.82
C ILE A 12 -8.29 4.19 8.29
N ALA A 13 -9.38 4.47 7.59
CA ALA A 13 -9.74 5.80 7.11
C ALA A 13 -11.20 6.11 7.41
N PRO A 14 -11.58 7.39 7.59
CA PRO A 14 -12.98 7.79 7.50
C PRO A 14 -13.52 7.40 6.11
N ALA A 15 -14.74 6.88 6.03
CA ALA A 15 -15.30 6.38 4.77
C ALA A 15 -15.36 7.49 3.68
N PHE A 16 -15.50 8.75 4.10
CA PHE A 16 -15.55 9.94 3.26
C PHE A 16 -14.18 10.57 2.96
N ALA A 17 -13.06 9.93 3.34
CA ALA A 17 -11.72 10.47 3.15
C ALA A 17 -10.70 9.39 2.73
N SER A 18 -9.49 9.84 2.35
CA SER A 18 -8.37 8.98 1.97
C SER A 18 -7.26 8.92 3.03
N VAL A 19 -7.37 9.67 4.13
CA VAL A 19 -6.33 9.74 5.16
C VAL A 19 -6.27 8.47 6.00
N THR A 20 -5.13 7.78 6.00
CA THR A 20 -4.89 6.51 6.72
C THR A 20 -3.98 6.67 7.95
N LYS A 21 -4.16 7.76 8.71
CA LYS A 21 -3.36 8.04 9.93
C LYS A 21 -3.85 7.21 11.12
N THR A 22 -3.53 5.92 11.10
CA THR A 22 -4.03 4.95 12.08
C THR A 22 -3.59 5.19 13.54
N ALA A 23 -2.62 6.08 13.76
CA ALA A 23 -2.07 6.37 15.09
C ALA A 23 -3.13 6.91 16.06
N PHE A 24 -4.02 7.80 15.60
CA PHE A 24 -5.07 8.38 16.45
C PHE A 24 -6.15 7.37 16.83
N TYR A 25 -6.36 6.33 16.02
CA TYR A 25 -7.33 5.29 16.33
C TYR A 25 -6.92 4.40 17.51
N ARG A 26 -5.76 4.66 18.16
CA ARG A 26 -5.46 4.08 19.48
C ARG A 26 -6.40 4.59 20.58
N TRP A 27 -7.01 5.75 20.34
CA TRP A 27 -8.03 6.35 21.20
C TRP A 27 -9.46 6.10 20.68
N ALA A 28 -9.62 5.17 19.72
CA ALA A 28 -10.92 4.91 19.12
C ALA A 28 -11.64 3.74 19.80
N THR A 29 -12.93 3.94 20.05
CA THR A 29 -13.92 2.86 20.20
C THR A 29 -14.61 2.65 18.85
N PHE A 30 -14.94 1.39 18.53
CA PHE A 30 -15.59 1.00 17.27
C PHE A 30 -16.99 0.46 17.53
N TYR A 31 -17.94 0.84 16.68
CA TYR A 31 -19.37 0.60 16.89
C TYR A 31 -20.04 0.05 15.64
N TYR A 32 -21.07 -0.74 15.87
CA TYR A 32 -22.12 -1.02 14.90
C TYR A 32 -22.95 0.25 14.65
N GLU A 33 -23.77 0.24 13.60
CA GLU A 33 -24.64 1.37 13.25
C GLU A 33 -25.62 1.74 14.38
N ASP A 34 -26.15 0.72 15.08
CA ASP A 34 -27.05 0.90 16.23
C ASP A 34 -26.37 1.49 17.48
N GLY A 35 -25.03 1.66 17.45
CA GLY A 35 -24.24 2.24 18.53
C GLY A 35 -23.77 1.27 19.59
N ARG A 36 -24.02 -0.03 19.45
CA ARG A 36 -23.33 -1.03 20.28
C ARG A 36 -21.86 -1.10 19.90
N GLU A 37 -20.99 -1.24 20.90
CA GLU A 37 -19.57 -1.48 20.67
C GLU A 37 -19.35 -2.80 19.95
N ILE A 38 -18.36 -2.86 19.06
CA ILE A 38 -17.92 -4.09 18.39
C ILE A 38 -16.87 -4.76 19.27
N PRO A 39 -17.18 -5.91 19.91
CA PRO A 39 -16.25 -6.55 20.84
C PRO A 39 -14.95 -6.96 20.14
N GLY A 40 -13.82 -6.57 20.71
CA GLY A 40 -12.49 -6.91 20.18
C GLY A 40 -12.04 -6.12 18.95
N ALA A 41 -12.85 -5.19 18.44
CA ALA A 41 -12.39 -4.24 17.44
C ALA A 41 -11.41 -3.22 18.03
N GLY A 42 -10.38 -2.85 17.25
CA GLY A 42 -9.36 -1.92 17.71
C GLY A 42 -8.27 -1.63 16.68
N SER A 43 -7.57 -0.51 16.83
CA SER A 43 -6.55 -0.08 15.87
C SER A 43 -5.25 -0.89 15.96
N ALA A 44 -4.74 -1.16 17.16
CA ALA A 44 -3.47 -1.89 17.31
C ALA A 44 -3.68 -3.41 17.35
N ARG A 45 -4.73 -3.85 18.04
CA ARG A 45 -5.20 -5.23 18.13
C ARG A 45 -6.70 -5.17 17.81
N GLY A 46 -7.18 -6.01 16.89
CA GLY A 46 -8.60 -6.00 16.48
C GLY A 46 -8.90 -5.44 15.09
N ARG A 47 -7.90 -5.08 14.26
CA ARG A 47 -8.14 -4.65 12.87
C ARG A 47 -8.85 -5.70 12.02
N SER A 48 -8.56 -6.97 12.26
CA SER A 48 -9.26 -8.07 11.59
C SER A 48 -10.74 -8.11 11.97
N VAL A 49 -11.11 -7.78 13.21
CA VAL A 49 -12.52 -7.70 13.62
C VAL A 49 -13.23 -6.59 12.83
N ILE A 50 -12.61 -5.40 12.74
CA ILE A 50 -13.13 -4.28 11.93
C ILE A 50 -13.33 -4.72 10.47
N ALA A 51 -12.31 -5.36 9.88
CA ALA A 51 -12.38 -5.83 8.50
C ALA A 51 -13.47 -6.87 8.29
N GLN A 52 -13.63 -7.80 9.23
CA GLN A 52 -14.64 -8.85 9.18
C GLN A 52 -16.04 -8.26 9.27
N THR A 53 -16.27 -7.30 10.16
CA THR A 53 -17.56 -6.61 10.28
C THR A 53 -17.90 -5.83 9.01
N LEU A 54 -16.92 -5.12 8.42
CA LEU A 54 -17.10 -4.37 7.18
C LEU A 54 -17.49 -5.23 5.96
N LEU A 55 -17.35 -6.57 6.03
CA LEU A 55 -17.84 -7.46 4.98
C LEU A 55 -19.37 -7.61 4.97
N SER A 56 -20.04 -7.37 6.10
CA SER A 56 -21.49 -7.55 6.24
C SER A 56 -22.24 -6.26 6.56
N GLU A 57 -21.62 -5.33 7.27
CA GLU A 57 -22.29 -4.11 7.75
C GLU A 57 -21.31 -2.94 7.95
N PRO A 58 -21.80 -1.68 7.94
CA PRO A 58 -20.95 -0.52 8.19
C PRO A 58 -20.34 -0.54 9.60
N VAL A 59 -19.11 0.00 9.73
CA VAL A 59 -18.45 0.22 11.02
C VAL A 59 -18.28 1.71 11.27
N TYR A 60 -18.54 2.13 12.50
CA TYR A 60 -18.33 3.49 12.96
C TYR A 60 -17.19 3.54 13.99
N ALA A 61 -16.50 4.66 14.07
CA ALA A 61 -15.51 4.93 15.12
C ALA A 61 -15.81 6.25 15.83
N CYS A 62 -15.40 6.37 17.09
CA CYS A 62 -15.31 7.62 17.83
C CYS A 62 -13.98 7.63 18.57
N LEU A 63 -13.26 8.75 18.58
CA LEU A 63 -11.98 8.92 19.30
C LEU A 63 -12.21 9.29 20.78
N ASP A 64 -13.19 8.66 21.40
CA ASP A 64 -13.73 8.97 22.73
C ASP A 64 -12.81 8.56 23.88
N GLN A 65 -11.85 7.67 23.64
CA GLN A 65 -10.86 7.26 24.64
C GLN A 65 -9.72 8.30 24.79
N ALA A 66 -9.74 9.39 24.01
CA ALA A 66 -8.77 10.48 24.14
C ALA A 66 -9.08 11.32 25.38
N PRO A 67 -8.16 11.40 26.37
CA PRO A 67 -8.35 12.25 27.55
C PRO A 67 -8.54 13.71 27.15
N GLU A 68 -9.38 14.44 27.89
CA GLU A 68 -9.68 15.85 27.59
C GLU A 68 -8.42 16.70 27.46
N SER A 69 -7.45 16.49 28.37
CA SER A 69 -6.16 17.20 28.38
C SER A 69 -5.35 17.01 27.11
N LEU A 70 -5.57 15.94 26.35
CA LEU A 70 -4.82 15.62 25.14
C LEU A 70 -5.49 16.16 23.87
N ARG A 71 -6.79 16.51 23.90
CA ARG A 71 -7.59 16.80 22.70
C ARG A 71 -7.03 17.96 21.87
N ALA A 72 -6.62 19.05 22.53
CA ALA A 72 -6.00 20.19 21.87
C ALA A 72 -4.68 19.81 21.16
N ASP A 73 -3.85 19.02 21.83
CA ASP A 73 -2.56 18.56 21.30
C ASP A 73 -2.73 17.60 20.12
N LEU A 74 -3.75 16.73 20.15
CA LEU A 74 -4.05 15.86 19.00
C LEU A 74 -4.31 16.69 17.75
N ARG A 75 -5.19 17.69 17.85
CA ARG A 75 -5.52 18.60 16.74
C ARG A 75 -4.30 19.38 16.24
N ALA A 76 -3.48 19.91 17.15
CA ALA A 76 -2.27 20.64 16.80
C ALA A 76 -1.21 19.76 16.12
N SER A 77 -1.06 18.50 16.56
CA SER A 77 0.03 17.62 16.11
C SER A 77 -0.10 17.13 14.67
N GLN A 78 -1.33 16.92 14.17
CA GLN A 78 -1.56 16.46 12.79
C GLN A 78 -2.83 17.09 12.18
N PRO A 79 -2.74 18.35 11.72
CA PRO A 79 -3.88 19.06 11.13
C PRO A 79 -4.51 18.32 9.94
N ASN A 80 -3.70 17.59 9.17
CA ASN A 80 -4.17 16.82 8.02
C ASN A 80 -5.08 15.63 8.39
N PHE A 81 -5.03 15.13 9.63
CA PHE A 81 -5.97 14.12 10.09
C PHE A 81 -7.36 14.70 10.35
N PHE A 82 -7.43 15.89 10.94
CA PHE A 82 -8.69 16.54 11.32
C PHE A 82 -9.37 17.27 10.14
N LEU A 83 -8.59 17.75 9.17
CA LEU A 83 -9.10 18.50 8.02
C LEU A 83 -10.31 17.86 7.29
N PRO A 84 -10.35 16.53 7.01
CA PRO A 84 -11.51 15.93 6.37
C PRO A 84 -12.77 15.95 7.24
N PHE A 85 -12.61 15.88 8.55
CA PHE A 85 -13.72 15.94 9.51
C PHE A 85 -14.28 17.35 9.63
N ASP A 86 -13.39 18.35 9.73
CA ASP A 86 -13.78 19.76 9.80
C ASP A 86 -14.57 20.18 8.55
N ARG A 87 -14.22 19.66 7.37
CA ARG A 87 -14.95 19.90 6.10
C ARG A 87 -16.39 19.39 6.10
N VAL A 88 -16.70 18.35 6.87
CA VAL A 88 -18.03 17.75 6.96
C VAL A 88 -18.72 18.07 8.29
N GLY A 89 -18.12 18.92 9.13
CA GLY A 89 -18.70 19.33 10.41
C GLY A 89 -18.80 18.21 11.45
N ILE A 90 -17.91 17.21 11.40
CA ILE A 90 -17.85 16.13 12.39
C ILE A 90 -16.69 16.41 13.35
N ASP A 91 -16.93 16.33 14.66
CA ASP A 91 -15.88 16.27 15.66
C ASP A 91 -15.57 14.80 16.02
N PRO A 92 -14.45 14.22 15.53
CA PRO A 92 -14.18 12.79 15.72
C PRO A 92 -13.90 12.41 17.18
N LEU A 93 -13.68 13.37 18.08
CA LEU A 93 -13.43 13.15 19.51
C LEU A 93 -14.72 12.94 20.31
N THR A 94 -15.87 13.31 19.74
CA THR A 94 -17.17 13.27 20.43
C THR A 94 -18.27 12.64 19.59
N GLN A 95 -18.12 12.59 18.27
CA GLN A 95 -19.12 12.08 17.34
C GLN A 95 -18.63 10.83 16.62
N ARG A 96 -19.55 9.86 16.46
CA ARG A 96 -19.32 8.66 15.66
C ARG A 96 -19.27 9.01 14.18
N PHE A 97 -18.33 8.40 13.45
CA PHE A 97 -18.18 8.56 12.01
C PHE A 97 -17.93 7.22 11.32
N PRO A 98 -18.42 7.02 10.08
CA PRO A 98 -18.20 5.78 9.36
C PRO A 98 -16.72 5.62 8.99
N VAL A 99 -16.20 4.41 9.14
CA VAL A 99 -14.83 4.05 8.77
C VAL A 99 -14.81 3.00 7.68
N THR A 100 -13.68 2.93 6.99
CA THR A 100 -13.34 1.88 6.04
C THR A 100 -11.88 1.48 6.21
N LEU A 101 -11.48 0.39 5.59
CA LEU A 101 -10.09 -0.04 5.49
C LEU A 101 -9.63 0.14 4.04
N ARG A 102 -8.68 1.06 3.83
CA ARG A 102 -8.10 1.35 2.50
C ARG A 102 -6.87 0.47 2.29
N LEU A 103 -6.78 -0.22 1.15
CA LEU A 103 -5.57 -0.94 0.79
C LEU A 103 -4.43 0.05 0.55
N GLU A 104 -3.38 -0.05 1.35
CA GLU A 104 -2.17 0.78 1.21
C GLU A 104 -1.09 0.08 0.35
N GLY A 105 -1.28 -1.19 0.01
CA GLY A 105 -0.48 -1.90 -0.98
C GLY A 105 1.01 -1.93 -0.63
N THR A 106 1.87 -1.71 -1.63
CA THR A 106 3.32 -1.62 -1.47
C THR A 106 3.80 -0.32 -0.81
N VAL A 107 2.96 0.70 -0.64
CA VAL A 107 3.34 1.92 0.12
C VAL A 107 3.60 1.58 1.59
N ARG A 108 2.80 0.66 2.14
CA ARG A 108 2.94 0.14 3.49
C ARG A 108 3.44 -1.30 3.56
N GLY A 109 3.33 -2.07 2.49
CA GLY A 109 3.87 -3.42 2.43
C GLY A 109 5.38 -3.45 2.33
N THR A 110 5.98 -4.62 2.54
CA THR A 110 7.45 -4.77 2.40
C THR A 110 7.91 -5.30 1.06
N GLY A 111 6.98 -5.74 0.20
CA GLY A 111 7.29 -6.28 -1.11
C GLY A 111 7.89 -5.25 -2.08
N GLY A 112 8.75 -5.72 -2.98
CA GLY A 112 9.33 -4.90 -4.04
C GLY A 112 10.34 -5.64 -4.92
N ILE A 113 11.17 -4.87 -5.62
CA ILE A 113 12.31 -5.39 -6.39
C ILE A 113 13.30 -6.03 -5.42
N ARG A 114 13.69 -7.27 -5.71
CA ARG A 114 14.67 -8.02 -4.92
C ARG A 114 16.04 -7.35 -5.04
N ILE A 115 16.63 -7.02 -3.91
CA ILE A 115 18.00 -6.54 -3.80
C ILE A 115 18.95 -7.73 -3.68
N ALA A 116 20.03 -7.73 -4.45
CA ALA A 116 21.01 -8.82 -4.53
C ALA A 116 22.33 -8.49 -3.83
N ALA A 117 22.62 -7.22 -3.51
CA ALA A 117 23.79 -6.83 -2.73
C ALA A 117 23.60 -5.48 -2.00
N GLN A 118 24.59 -5.12 -1.16
CA GLN A 118 24.58 -3.95 -0.29
C GLN A 118 24.50 -2.61 -1.03
N ASP A 119 24.96 -2.54 -2.28
CA ASP A 119 24.85 -1.37 -3.14
C ASP A 119 23.46 -1.22 -3.79
N CYS A 120 22.46 -1.94 -3.28
CA CYS A 120 21.09 -1.95 -3.80
C CYS A 120 20.95 -2.39 -5.27
N LYS A 121 21.93 -3.14 -5.81
CA LYS A 121 21.81 -3.73 -7.14
C LYS A 121 20.79 -4.88 -7.13
N SER A 122 20.06 -5.02 -8.23
CA SER A 122 19.23 -6.20 -8.50
C SER A 122 20.07 -7.34 -9.12
N SER A 123 19.43 -8.46 -9.47
CA SER A 123 20.06 -9.52 -10.26
C SER A 123 20.26 -9.15 -11.73
N VAL A 124 19.65 -8.07 -12.20
CA VAL A 124 19.81 -7.58 -13.58
C VAL A 124 20.99 -6.59 -13.60
N PRO A 125 22.04 -6.82 -14.40
CA PRO A 125 23.20 -5.94 -14.46
C PRO A 125 22.82 -4.50 -14.82
N GLY A 126 23.25 -3.54 -14.00
CA GLY A 126 22.97 -2.12 -14.21
C GLY A 126 21.59 -1.66 -13.71
N LEU A 127 20.76 -2.56 -13.19
CA LEU A 127 19.48 -2.21 -12.57
C LEU A 127 19.61 -2.19 -11.06
N TYR A 128 19.28 -1.05 -10.48
CA TYR A 128 19.29 -0.76 -9.04
C TYR A 128 17.87 -0.38 -8.60
N ALA A 129 17.55 -0.60 -7.32
CA ALA A 129 16.25 -0.22 -6.76
C ALA A 129 16.42 0.40 -5.37
N ALA A 130 15.58 1.38 -5.06
CA ALA A 130 15.59 2.11 -3.79
C ALA A 130 14.17 2.49 -3.37
N GLY A 131 14.01 2.87 -2.10
CA GLY A 131 12.75 3.32 -1.52
C GLY A 131 11.64 2.27 -1.66
N ASP A 132 10.42 2.74 -1.93
CA ASP A 132 9.21 1.90 -2.04
C ASP A 132 9.26 0.89 -3.20
N ALA A 133 10.13 1.10 -4.19
CA ALA A 133 10.29 0.15 -5.28
C ALA A 133 11.18 -1.05 -4.91
N ALA A 134 12.05 -0.90 -3.90
CA ALA A 134 12.90 -1.98 -3.40
C ALA A 134 12.21 -2.75 -2.28
N THR A 135 12.48 -4.06 -2.17
CA THR A 135 12.01 -4.83 -1.01
C THR A 135 12.51 -4.21 0.29
N ARG A 136 11.62 -4.13 1.28
CA ARG A 136 11.89 -3.73 2.66
C ARG A 136 12.01 -4.92 3.61
N GLU A 137 11.93 -6.15 3.12
CA GLU A 137 12.10 -7.35 3.96
C GLU A 137 13.43 -7.33 4.72
N LEU A 138 14.46 -6.69 4.14
CA LEU A 138 15.78 -6.53 4.74
C LEU A 138 15.77 -5.76 6.06
N ILE A 139 14.80 -4.87 6.26
CA ILE A 139 14.72 -4.01 7.46
C ILE A 139 13.45 -4.26 8.29
N CYS A 140 12.42 -4.88 7.72
CA CYS A 140 11.13 -5.07 8.37
C CYS A 140 10.56 -6.49 8.25
N GLY A 141 11.21 -7.41 7.53
CA GLY A 141 10.67 -8.75 7.26
C GLY A 141 9.28 -8.67 6.62
N GLY A 142 8.34 -9.48 7.13
CA GLY A 142 6.93 -9.44 6.72
C GLY A 142 6.07 -8.37 7.40
N PHE A 143 6.66 -7.54 8.28
CA PHE A 143 5.96 -6.46 8.96
C PHE A 143 5.98 -5.19 8.11
N THR A 144 4.84 -4.51 7.98
CA THR A 144 4.67 -3.31 7.13
C THR A 144 5.74 -2.22 7.34
N GLY A 145 6.29 -2.08 8.54
CA GLY A 145 7.18 -0.98 8.89
C GLY A 145 6.41 0.30 9.24
N GLY A 146 6.99 1.09 10.16
CA GLY A 146 6.47 2.42 10.51
C GLY A 146 7.03 3.50 9.59
N GLY A 147 6.50 4.74 9.71
CA GLY A 147 6.99 5.86 8.90
C GLY A 147 8.50 6.11 9.03
N SER A 148 9.07 5.90 10.21
CA SER A 148 10.51 6.01 10.44
C SER A 148 11.33 4.98 9.65
N HIS A 149 10.85 3.74 9.54
CA HIS A 149 11.53 2.67 8.82
C HIS A 149 11.50 2.91 7.32
N ASN A 150 10.34 3.33 6.79
CA ASN A 150 10.18 3.64 5.38
C ASN A 150 11.04 4.84 4.97
N ALA A 151 11.07 5.89 5.80
CA ALA A 151 11.90 7.06 5.56
C ALA A 151 13.40 6.72 5.61
N ALA A 152 13.85 5.99 6.64
CA ALA A 152 15.23 5.54 6.75
C ALA A 152 15.64 4.69 5.54
N TRP A 153 14.80 3.73 5.14
CA TRP A 153 15.04 2.90 3.97
C TRP A 153 15.17 3.72 2.69
N ALA A 154 14.25 4.65 2.44
CA ALA A 154 14.28 5.49 1.25
C ALA A 154 15.58 6.30 1.16
N ILE A 155 16.02 6.91 2.27
CA ILE A 155 17.24 7.70 2.32
C ILE A 155 18.48 6.79 2.13
N SER A 156 18.58 5.72 2.91
CA SER A 156 19.75 4.83 2.89
C SER A 156 19.89 4.09 1.56
N SER A 157 18.83 3.42 1.10
CA SER A 157 18.85 2.70 -0.18
C SER A 157 19.03 3.64 -1.37
N GLY A 158 18.47 4.85 -1.32
CA GLY A 158 18.68 5.86 -2.36
C GLY A 158 20.15 6.27 -2.50
N ASN A 159 20.83 6.46 -1.36
CA ASN A 159 22.27 6.75 -1.33
C ASN A 159 23.09 5.59 -1.92
N TRP A 160 22.89 4.38 -1.41
CA TRP A 160 23.65 3.20 -1.85
C TRP A 160 23.40 2.85 -3.32
N ALA A 161 22.13 2.86 -3.76
CA ALA A 161 21.75 2.61 -5.14
C ALA A 161 22.35 3.66 -6.08
N GLY A 162 22.31 4.94 -5.70
CA GLY A 162 22.88 6.02 -6.50
C GLY A 162 24.40 5.87 -6.66
N GLN A 163 25.10 5.59 -5.56
CA GLN A 163 26.54 5.34 -5.59
C GLN A 163 26.90 4.11 -6.45
N GLY A 164 26.21 2.99 -6.24
CA GLY A 164 26.43 1.75 -6.98
C GLY A 164 26.16 1.93 -8.48
N ALA A 165 25.05 2.56 -8.85
CA ALA A 165 24.71 2.86 -10.23
C ALA A 165 25.76 3.77 -10.90
N ALA A 166 26.24 4.80 -10.21
CA ALA A 166 27.27 5.70 -10.73
C ALA A 166 28.60 4.98 -10.97
N GLN A 167 29.02 4.10 -10.05
CA GLN A 167 30.22 3.27 -10.20
C GLN A 167 30.08 2.28 -11.35
N TYR A 168 28.93 1.60 -11.45
CA TYR A 168 28.63 0.68 -12.54
C TYR A 168 28.71 1.39 -13.90
N ALA A 169 28.12 2.58 -14.01
CA ALA A 169 28.13 3.38 -15.23
C ALA A 169 29.55 3.80 -15.64
N LYS A 170 30.37 4.28 -14.69
CA LYS A 170 31.79 4.61 -14.93
C LYS A 170 32.57 3.42 -15.48
N GLY A 171 32.31 2.22 -14.97
CA GLY A 171 32.95 0.98 -15.43
C GLY A 171 32.57 0.54 -16.85
N LYS A 172 31.56 1.13 -17.50
CA LYS A 172 31.16 0.77 -18.88
C LYS A 172 31.90 1.54 -19.97
N GLY A 173 32.57 2.65 -19.64
CA GLY A 173 33.36 3.44 -20.59
C GLY A 173 32.55 4.09 -21.73
N ALA A 174 33.27 4.73 -22.66
CA ALA A 174 32.71 5.45 -23.81
C ALA A 174 31.77 4.65 -24.73
N PRO A 175 31.95 3.33 -24.98
CA PRO A 175 31.05 2.56 -25.86
C PRO A 175 29.63 2.39 -25.32
N ALA A 176 29.34 2.80 -24.08
CA ALA A 176 27.99 2.75 -23.54
C ALA A 176 27.02 3.69 -24.29
N SER A 177 27.51 4.85 -24.77
CA SER A 177 26.69 5.85 -25.47
C SER A 177 26.41 5.50 -26.94
N SER A 178 27.14 4.55 -27.51
CA SER A 178 26.93 4.07 -28.88
C SER A 178 26.03 2.83 -28.96
N ARG A 179 25.43 2.39 -27.83
CA ARG A 179 24.49 1.29 -27.81
C ARG A 179 23.20 1.67 -28.53
N ASN A 180 22.68 0.77 -29.36
CA ASN A 180 21.36 0.89 -29.97
C ASN A 180 20.34 0.08 -29.12
N PRO A 181 19.60 0.73 -28.19
CA PRO A 181 18.67 0.01 -27.33
C PRO A 181 17.50 -0.54 -28.14
N ARG A 182 17.04 -1.73 -27.76
CA ARG A 182 15.77 -2.29 -28.25
C ARG A 182 14.71 -2.12 -27.18
N GLY A 183 13.54 -1.61 -27.56
CA GLY A 183 12.40 -1.52 -26.65
C GLY A 183 12.00 -2.92 -26.17
N ALA A 184 11.80 -3.06 -24.86
CA ALA A 184 11.31 -4.30 -24.24
C ALA A 184 9.79 -4.27 -23.97
N GLY A 185 9.10 -3.28 -24.54
CA GLY A 185 7.65 -3.13 -24.43
C GLY A 185 6.90 -4.34 -24.98
N ARG A 186 5.80 -4.70 -24.30
CA ARG A 186 4.88 -5.79 -24.71
C ARG A 186 3.45 -5.25 -24.75
N ALA A 187 2.56 -5.83 -23.95
CA ALA A 187 1.11 -5.59 -23.90
C ALA A 187 0.63 -4.14 -24.06
N ALA A 188 1.30 -3.17 -23.43
CA ALA A 188 0.89 -1.76 -23.44
C ALA A 188 1.85 -0.83 -24.21
N LEU A 189 2.92 -1.38 -24.81
CA LEU A 189 3.95 -0.64 -25.53
C LEU A 189 4.38 -1.47 -26.76
N PRO A 190 3.51 -1.61 -27.79
CA PRO A 190 3.84 -2.41 -28.96
C PRO A 190 5.07 -1.82 -29.66
N ALA A 191 6.04 -2.68 -29.94
CA ALA A 191 7.34 -2.31 -30.51
C ALA A 191 7.25 -1.59 -31.87
N SER A 192 6.11 -1.71 -32.56
CA SER A 192 5.85 -1.20 -33.91
C SER A 192 4.98 0.06 -33.97
N GLY A 193 4.71 0.74 -32.84
CA GLY A 193 4.05 2.06 -32.85
C GLY A 193 2.56 2.07 -33.20
N GLY A 194 1.90 0.91 -33.19
CA GLY A 194 0.44 0.82 -33.35
C GLY A 194 -0.30 1.18 -32.07
N THR A 195 -1.42 1.89 -32.17
CA THR A 195 -2.29 2.17 -31.01
C THR A 195 -3.30 1.03 -30.87
N ARG A 196 -3.03 0.06 -29.98
CA ARG A 196 -4.06 -0.90 -29.56
C ARG A 196 -5.05 -0.16 -28.68
N VAL A 197 -6.34 -0.21 -29.03
CA VAL A 197 -7.41 0.27 -28.16
C VAL A 197 -7.54 -0.73 -27.02
N LEU A 198 -7.02 -0.36 -25.85
CA LEU A 198 -7.16 -1.13 -24.62
C LEU A 198 -8.22 -0.47 -23.75
N ASP A 199 -9.22 -1.24 -23.32
CA ASP A 199 -10.09 -0.81 -22.22
C ASP A 199 -9.33 -0.93 -20.90
N SER A 200 -8.48 0.06 -20.65
CA SER A 200 -7.62 0.13 -19.46
C SER A 200 -8.44 0.19 -18.18
N GLU A 201 -9.62 0.82 -18.22
CA GLU A 201 -10.49 0.90 -17.05
C GLU A 201 -11.05 -0.46 -16.66
N SER A 202 -11.51 -1.26 -17.63
CA SER A 202 -11.99 -2.61 -17.35
C SER A 202 -10.88 -3.49 -16.78
N VAL A 203 -9.66 -3.39 -17.33
CA VAL A 203 -8.50 -4.11 -16.79
C VAL A 203 -8.18 -3.67 -15.36
N ILE A 204 -8.18 -2.35 -15.09
CA ILE A 204 -7.93 -1.81 -13.75
C ILE A 204 -9.00 -2.32 -12.77
N ARG A 205 -10.29 -2.23 -13.13
CA ARG A 205 -11.39 -2.74 -12.31
C ARG A 205 -11.26 -4.24 -12.06
N GLY A 206 -10.92 -5.01 -13.09
CA GLY A 206 -10.69 -6.45 -13.01
C GLY A 206 -9.58 -6.80 -12.03
N VAL A 207 -8.43 -6.12 -12.11
CA VAL A 207 -7.33 -6.33 -11.15
C VAL A 207 -7.74 -5.90 -9.73
N GLN A 208 -8.39 -4.74 -9.58
CA GLN A 208 -8.83 -4.23 -8.28
C GLN A 208 -9.83 -5.16 -7.59
N ALA A 209 -10.73 -5.79 -8.35
CA ALA A 209 -11.68 -6.77 -7.82
C ALA A 209 -10.99 -8.01 -7.23
N GLU A 210 -9.74 -8.29 -7.63
CA GLU A 210 -8.97 -9.42 -7.13
C GLU A 210 -8.05 -9.06 -5.95
N VAL A 211 -7.65 -7.78 -5.82
CA VAL A 211 -6.64 -7.35 -4.84
C VAL A 211 -7.17 -6.45 -3.72
N PHE A 212 -8.30 -5.75 -3.91
CA PHE A 212 -8.85 -4.83 -2.91
C PHE A 212 -9.74 -5.49 -1.85
N PRO A 213 -10.60 -6.48 -2.17
CA PRO A 213 -11.52 -7.04 -1.19
C PRO A 213 -10.84 -7.69 0.01
N TYR A 214 -11.40 -7.49 1.21
CA TYR A 214 -10.81 -8.00 2.46
C TYR A 214 -10.84 -9.52 2.51
N ASP A 215 -11.92 -10.14 2.05
CA ASP A 215 -12.15 -11.58 1.97
C ASP A 215 -11.26 -12.31 0.94
N ARG A 216 -10.44 -11.56 0.19
CA ARG A 216 -9.47 -12.10 -0.77
C ARG A 216 -8.04 -11.81 -0.39
N ASN A 217 -7.72 -10.55 -0.07
CA ASN A 217 -6.35 -10.11 0.12
C ASN A 217 -5.96 -9.98 1.61
N LEU A 218 -6.89 -9.63 2.49
CA LEU A 218 -6.61 -9.61 3.94
C LEU A 218 -6.82 -11.01 4.55
N PHE A 219 -7.98 -11.61 4.34
CA PHE A 219 -8.34 -12.97 4.76
C PHE A 219 -8.10 -13.93 3.60
N ARG A 220 -6.94 -14.57 3.61
CA ARG A 220 -6.50 -15.41 2.49
C ARG A 220 -6.85 -16.87 2.76
N THR A 221 -7.37 -17.53 1.73
CA THR A 221 -7.54 -18.99 1.69
C THR A 221 -6.91 -19.52 0.42
N THR A 222 -6.44 -20.77 0.43
CA THR A 222 -5.84 -21.41 -0.76
C THR A 222 -6.78 -21.36 -1.96
N ARG A 223 -8.06 -21.70 -1.76
CA ARG A 223 -9.07 -21.63 -2.82
C ARG A 223 -9.22 -20.21 -3.36
N GLY A 224 -9.44 -19.22 -2.48
CA GLY A 224 -9.62 -17.83 -2.90
C GLY A 224 -8.42 -17.28 -3.66
N LEU A 225 -7.19 -17.60 -3.22
CA LEU A 225 -5.97 -17.19 -3.92
C LEU A 225 -5.84 -17.84 -5.29
N ASN A 226 -6.14 -19.15 -5.42
CA ASN A 226 -6.09 -19.84 -6.71
C ASN A 226 -7.13 -19.30 -7.69
N ASP A 227 -8.34 -19.01 -7.21
CA ASP A 227 -9.41 -18.43 -8.02
C ASP A 227 -9.00 -17.04 -8.53
N SER A 228 -8.42 -16.21 -7.67
CA SER A 228 -7.92 -14.88 -8.05
C SER A 228 -6.76 -14.97 -9.04
N LEU A 229 -5.85 -15.93 -8.85
CA LEU A 229 -4.75 -16.17 -9.77
C LEU A 229 -5.26 -16.56 -11.17
N GLY A 230 -6.30 -17.39 -11.26
CA GLY A 230 -6.92 -17.76 -12.53
C GLY A 230 -7.49 -16.54 -13.28
N ARG A 231 -8.25 -15.68 -12.58
CA ARG A 231 -8.82 -14.45 -13.17
C ARG A 231 -7.74 -13.45 -13.59
N LEU A 232 -6.74 -13.23 -12.75
CA LEU A 232 -5.62 -12.34 -13.08
C LEU A 232 -4.80 -12.85 -14.27
N HIS A 233 -4.60 -14.17 -14.39
CA HIS A 233 -3.97 -14.75 -15.57
C HIS A 233 -4.82 -14.54 -16.83
N GLY A 234 -6.14 -14.70 -16.76
CA GLY A 234 -7.05 -14.40 -17.88
C GLY A 234 -6.89 -12.97 -18.37
N LEU A 235 -6.99 -11.99 -17.46
CA LEU A 235 -6.79 -10.57 -17.77
C LEU A 235 -5.40 -10.30 -18.38
N TRP A 236 -4.36 -10.97 -17.87
CA TRP A 236 -3.01 -10.82 -18.41
C TRP A 236 -2.87 -11.40 -19.82
N GLN A 237 -3.52 -12.52 -20.14
CA GLN A 237 -3.51 -13.08 -21.50
C GLN A 237 -4.21 -12.15 -22.49
N GLU A 238 -5.36 -11.57 -22.13
CA GLU A 238 -6.08 -10.59 -22.97
C GLU A 238 -5.26 -9.34 -23.28
N LEU A 239 -4.33 -8.98 -22.39
CA LEU A 239 -3.37 -7.88 -22.59
C LEU A 239 -2.22 -8.26 -23.54
N GLN A 240 -1.86 -9.54 -23.60
CA GLN A 240 -0.73 -10.03 -24.40
C GLN A 240 -1.10 -10.33 -25.85
N THR A 241 -2.37 -10.63 -26.10
CA THR A 241 -2.96 -10.80 -27.45
C THR A 241 -3.22 -9.46 -28.13
#